data_AF-A0A3C0PNG0-F1
#
_entry.id   AF-A0A3C0PNG0-F1
#
_cell.length_a   1.000
_cell.length_b   1.000
_cell.length_c   1.000
_cell.angle_alpha   90.00
_cell.angle_beta   90.00
_cell.angle_gamma   90.00
#
_symmetry.space_group_name_H-M   'P 1'
#
loop_
_entity.id
_entity.type
_entity.pdbx_description
1 polymer ?
#
loop_
_entity_poly.entity_id
_entity_poly.type
_entity_poly.pdbx_seq_one_letter_code
_entity_poly.pdbx_strand_id
1 'polypeptide(L)'
;MSDLREEAAQSKAWPFEEARRILKRFEKTPPEKGYVLFETGYGPSGLPHIGTFGEVARTSMVMRAFRELSDIPTRLVCFSDDLDGMRKIPSNVPNSESLIEHLQRPLTSVPDPFGEYESFGHYNNAMLRRFLDTFGFEYEFISATEFYRSGKFDAILLRAVEKYDEIMKVMLASLREERQQTYSIFLPIHPETGRVLYVPMKSVNAKDGTITFDTDDGDEMTLPVTGGNVKLQWKPDFGARWAALGVDFEMYGKDHSTNTPIYDKICRILGQPAPEHFSYE
;
A
#
# COMPACT_ATOMS: atom_id res chain seq x y z
N MET A 1 5.01 36.90 -9.97
CA MET A 1 4.23 35.92 -9.18
C MET A 1 2.82 36.47 -9.09
N SER A 2 1.78 35.65 -9.24
CA SER A 2 0.40 36.13 -9.05
C SER A 2 0.19 36.52 -7.58
N ASP A 3 -0.68 37.48 -7.34
CA ASP A 3 -1.12 37.91 -5.98
C ASP A 3 -1.48 36.68 -5.10
N LEU A 4 -2.17 35.71 -5.71
CA LEU A 4 -2.56 34.45 -5.08
C LEU A 4 -1.39 33.55 -4.64
N ARG A 5 -0.26 33.51 -5.38
CA ARG A 5 0.89 32.67 -5.00
C ARG A 5 1.61 33.26 -3.78
N GLU A 6 1.64 34.58 -3.65
CA GLU A 6 2.22 35.26 -2.48
C GLU A 6 1.35 35.03 -1.23
N GLU A 7 0.02 35.14 -1.36
CA GLU A 7 -0.90 34.81 -0.28
C GLU A 7 -0.80 33.33 0.13
N ALA A 8 -0.76 32.41 -0.85
CA ALA A 8 -0.56 30.98 -0.62
C ALA A 8 0.73 30.70 0.16
N ALA A 9 1.83 31.36 -0.19
CA ALA A 9 3.12 31.20 0.48
C ALA A 9 3.08 31.62 1.95
N GLN A 10 2.27 32.63 2.30
CA GLN A 10 2.11 33.15 3.66
C GLN A 10 1.00 32.46 4.48
N SER A 11 0.10 31.71 3.82
CA SER A 11 -1.03 31.04 4.46
C SER A 11 -0.57 30.05 5.54
N LYS A 12 -1.16 30.17 6.73
CA LYS A 12 -0.96 29.28 7.88
C LYS A 12 -1.97 28.12 7.93
N ALA A 13 -2.79 27.96 6.91
CA ALA A 13 -3.65 26.79 6.83
C ALA A 13 -2.79 25.53 6.65
N TRP A 14 -3.11 24.47 7.40
CA TRP A 14 -2.31 23.23 7.44
C TRP A 14 -1.97 22.63 6.06
N PRO A 15 -2.83 22.69 5.00
CA PRO A 15 -2.44 22.12 3.71
C PRO A 15 -1.26 22.86 3.08
N PHE A 16 -1.16 24.18 3.30
CA PHE A 16 -0.02 24.96 2.82
C PHE A 16 1.24 24.72 3.65
N GLU A 17 1.11 24.36 4.92
CA GLU A 17 2.26 23.94 5.74
C GLU A 17 2.88 22.64 5.21
N GLU A 18 2.06 21.62 4.95
CA GLU A 18 2.54 20.36 4.38
C GLU A 18 3.02 20.54 2.93
N ALA A 19 2.32 21.32 2.11
CA ALA A 19 2.74 21.62 0.75
C ALA A 19 4.11 22.32 0.69
N ARG A 20 4.42 23.22 1.65
CA ARG A 20 5.75 23.83 1.75
C ARG A 20 6.84 22.83 2.13
N ARG A 21 6.55 21.81 2.96
CA ARG A 21 7.51 20.73 3.26
C ARG A 21 7.83 19.92 2.02
N ILE A 22 6.80 19.57 1.24
CA ILE A 22 6.98 18.88 -0.05
C ILE A 22 7.79 19.77 -1.01
N LEU A 23 7.46 21.06 -1.13
CA LEU A 23 8.19 21.99 -2.01
C LEU A 23 9.67 22.09 -1.64
N LYS A 24 9.98 22.15 -0.34
CA LYS A 24 11.35 22.20 0.17
C LYS A 24 12.20 21.03 -0.30
N ARG A 25 11.60 19.84 -0.47
CA ARG A 25 12.28 18.64 -0.99
C ARG A 25 12.79 18.83 -2.42
N PHE A 26 12.12 19.64 -3.22
CA PHE A 26 12.40 19.87 -4.64
C PHE A 26 13.02 21.23 -4.95
N GLU A 27 13.41 22.00 -3.94
CA GLU A 27 14.03 23.33 -4.12
C GLU A 27 15.32 23.30 -4.94
N LYS A 28 16.11 22.23 -4.81
CA LYS A 28 17.42 22.10 -5.47
C LYS A 28 17.34 21.36 -6.80
N THR A 29 16.52 20.32 -6.84
CA THR A 29 16.40 19.42 -7.99
C THR A 29 14.92 19.06 -8.16
N PRO A 30 14.32 19.28 -9.35
CA PRO A 30 12.96 18.85 -9.62
C PRO A 30 12.86 17.32 -9.59
N PRO A 31 11.66 16.74 -9.38
CA PRO A 31 11.47 15.30 -9.43
C PRO A 31 11.90 14.72 -10.77
N GLU A 32 12.75 13.68 -10.78
CA GLU A 32 13.25 13.04 -12.01
C GLU A 32 12.12 12.52 -12.92
N LYS A 33 11.03 12.04 -12.30
CA LYS A 33 9.81 11.57 -12.99
C LYS A 33 8.93 12.69 -13.56
N GLY A 34 9.28 13.96 -13.33
CA GLY A 34 8.58 15.13 -13.87
C GLY A 34 7.29 15.55 -13.13
N TYR A 35 6.92 14.87 -12.05
CA TYR A 35 5.77 15.21 -11.22
C TYR A 35 6.01 14.86 -9.74
N VAL A 36 5.22 15.48 -8.85
CA VAL A 36 5.10 15.06 -7.45
C VAL A 36 3.95 14.06 -7.31
N LEU A 37 4.24 12.91 -6.72
CA LEU A 37 3.28 11.83 -6.51
C LEU A 37 2.70 11.86 -5.10
N PHE A 38 1.39 12.06 -5.05
CA PHE A 38 0.57 11.90 -3.86
C PHE A 38 -0.04 10.50 -3.88
N GLU A 39 -0.07 9.83 -2.74
CA GLU A 39 -0.72 8.52 -2.57
C GLU A 39 -1.78 8.57 -1.47
N THR A 40 -2.80 7.73 -1.60
CA THR A 40 -3.72 7.28 -0.55
C THR A 40 -3.94 5.78 -0.65
N GLY A 41 -4.22 5.12 0.47
CA GLY A 41 -4.46 3.69 0.56
C GLY A 41 -5.93 3.33 0.83
N TYR A 42 -6.34 2.15 0.35
CA TYR A 42 -7.62 1.56 0.70
C TYR A 42 -7.50 0.04 0.84
N GLY A 43 -7.89 -0.49 2.01
CA GLY A 43 -8.06 -1.93 2.20
C GLY A 43 -9.51 -2.34 1.89
N PRO A 44 -9.81 -2.98 0.74
CA PRO A 44 -11.18 -3.28 0.30
C PRO A 44 -11.77 -4.52 1.00
N SER A 45 -11.47 -4.69 2.28
CA SER A 45 -12.04 -5.74 3.16
C SER A 45 -13.45 -5.40 3.65
N GLY A 46 -13.95 -4.22 3.34
CA GLY A 46 -15.29 -3.73 3.61
C GLY A 46 -15.57 -2.45 2.84
N LEU A 47 -16.81 -1.97 2.89
CA LEU A 47 -17.25 -0.77 2.17
C LEU A 47 -16.41 0.46 2.52
N PRO A 48 -16.15 1.37 1.56
CA PRO A 48 -15.51 2.64 1.87
C PRO A 48 -16.40 3.45 2.81
N HIS A 49 -15.80 4.02 3.84
CA HIS A 49 -16.51 4.87 4.81
C HIS A 49 -16.00 6.31 4.74
N ILE A 50 -16.58 7.20 5.56
CA ILE A 50 -16.21 8.62 5.58
C ILE A 50 -14.73 8.87 5.90
N GLY A 51 -14.08 7.91 6.57
CA GLY A 51 -12.63 7.94 6.84
C GLY A 51 -11.82 7.76 5.56
N THR A 52 -12.15 6.74 4.74
CA THR A 52 -11.54 6.51 3.43
C THR A 52 -11.70 7.72 2.51
N PHE A 53 -12.90 8.31 2.48
CA PHE A 53 -13.14 9.55 1.74
C PHE A 53 -12.28 10.70 2.28
N GLY A 54 -12.25 10.84 3.61
CA GLY A 54 -11.49 11.88 4.28
C GLY A 54 -9.99 11.81 3.99
N GLU A 55 -9.43 10.62 3.78
CA GLU A 55 -8.03 10.45 3.37
C GLU A 55 -7.79 11.11 2.00
N VAL A 56 -8.57 10.72 0.99
CA VAL A 56 -8.49 11.26 -0.38
C VAL A 56 -8.77 12.76 -0.41
N ALA A 57 -9.78 13.21 0.33
CA ALA A 57 -10.14 14.62 0.42
C ALA A 57 -9.00 15.46 1.02
N ARG A 58 -8.40 15.03 2.14
CA ARG A 58 -7.30 15.75 2.80
C ARG A 58 -6.04 15.76 1.95
N THR A 59 -5.67 14.62 1.36
CA THR A 59 -4.52 14.55 0.44
C THR A 59 -4.72 15.47 -0.76
N SER A 60 -5.95 15.55 -1.30
CA SER A 60 -6.29 16.48 -2.38
C SER A 60 -6.18 17.96 -1.97
N MET A 61 -6.47 18.31 -0.71
CA MET A 61 -6.26 19.67 -0.19
C MET A 61 -4.78 20.04 -0.19
N VAL A 62 -3.89 19.13 0.24
CA VAL A 62 -2.43 19.36 0.21
C VAL A 62 -1.92 19.44 -1.22
N MET A 63 -2.38 18.54 -2.09
CA MET A 63 -2.02 18.56 -3.52
C MET A 63 -2.44 19.87 -4.18
N ARG A 64 -3.66 20.37 -3.88
CA ARG A 64 -4.14 21.66 -4.37
C ARG A 64 -3.28 22.81 -3.84
N ALA A 65 -2.97 22.83 -2.55
CA ALA A 65 -2.09 23.84 -1.96
C ALA A 65 -0.69 23.84 -2.60
N PHE A 66 -0.13 22.65 -2.89
CA PHE A 66 1.14 22.52 -3.58
C PHE A 66 1.10 23.11 -5.00
N ARG A 67 0.04 22.87 -5.77
CA ARG A 67 -0.16 23.45 -7.11
C ARG A 67 -0.24 24.98 -7.10
N GLU A 68 -0.73 25.59 -6.02
CA GLU A 68 -0.72 27.05 -5.89
C GLU A 68 0.69 27.60 -5.63
N LEU A 69 1.52 26.83 -4.91
CA LEU A 69 2.89 27.20 -4.55
C LEU A 69 3.92 26.89 -5.66
N SER A 70 3.62 25.95 -6.56
CA SER A 70 4.60 25.37 -7.48
C SER A 70 3.99 25.06 -8.85
N ASP A 71 4.80 25.21 -9.90
CA ASP A 71 4.44 24.84 -11.27
C ASP A 71 4.76 23.37 -11.59
N ILE A 72 5.29 22.61 -10.63
CA ILE A 72 5.60 21.18 -10.81
C ILE A 72 4.28 20.40 -10.93
N PRO A 73 4.10 19.57 -12.00
CA PRO A 73 2.93 18.72 -12.15
C PRO A 73 2.71 17.80 -10.94
N THR A 74 1.46 17.46 -10.63
CA THR A 74 1.15 16.51 -9.55
C THR A 74 0.23 15.40 -10.04
N ARG A 75 0.38 14.22 -9.44
CA ARG A 75 -0.51 13.06 -9.65
C ARG A 75 -0.98 12.54 -8.29
N LEU A 76 -2.19 12.01 -8.25
CA LEU A 76 -2.76 11.33 -7.10
C LEU A 76 -3.02 9.87 -7.46
N VAL A 77 -2.47 8.94 -6.68
CA VAL A 77 -2.76 7.51 -6.76
C VAL A 77 -3.64 7.11 -5.58
N CYS A 78 -4.71 6.38 -5.86
CA CYS A 78 -5.46 5.63 -4.85
C CYS A 78 -5.12 4.15 -5.02
N PHE A 79 -4.28 3.64 -4.11
CA PHE A 79 -3.82 2.27 -4.14
C PHE A 79 -4.72 1.38 -3.30
N SER A 80 -5.27 0.34 -3.91
CA SER A 80 -6.13 -0.65 -3.25
C SER A 80 -5.35 -1.89 -2.88
N ASP A 81 -5.31 -2.23 -1.60
CA ASP A 81 -4.66 -3.43 -1.04
C ASP A 81 -5.51 -4.70 -1.27
N ASP A 82 -6.10 -4.83 -2.45
CA ASP A 82 -7.05 -5.90 -2.82
C ASP A 82 -6.44 -7.29 -2.98
N LEU A 83 -5.11 -7.40 -2.88
CA LEU A 83 -4.36 -8.66 -2.79
C LEU A 83 -4.34 -9.23 -1.37
N ASP A 84 -4.72 -8.44 -0.36
CA ASP A 84 -4.81 -8.91 1.03
C ASP A 84 -5.68 -10.16 1.14
N GLY A 85 -5.25 -11.12 1.96
CA GLY A 85 -6.07 -12.29 2.28
C GLY A 85 -7.31 -11.88 3.09
N MET A 86 -8.47 -12.45 2.78
CA MET A 86 -9.69 -12.23 3.56
C MET A 86 -9.54 -12.85 4.96
N ARG A 87 -9.21 -12.02 5.95
CA ARG A 87 -8.98 -12.48 7.34
C ARG A 87 -10.25 -12.67 8.15
N LYS A 88 -11.30 -11.91 7.83
CA LYS A 88 -12.59 -11.90 8.52
C LYS A 88 -13.69 -11.61 7.51
N ILE A 89 -14.87 -12.16 7.78
CA ILE A 89 -16.07 -11.92 6.98
C ILE A 89 -16.83 -10.78 7.66
N PRO A 90 -17.14 -9.68 6.94
CA PRO A 90 -17.95 -8.61 7.51
C PRO A 90 -19.33 -9.12 7.94
N SER A 91 -19.88 -8.61 9.03
CA SER A 91 -21.20 -9.06 9.51
C SER A 91 -22.37 -8.53 8.67
N ASN A 92 -22.12 -7.53 7.83
CA ASN A 92 -23.12 -6.81 7.04
C ASN A 92 -23.25 -7.33 5.59
N VAL A 93 -22.57 -8.42 5.22
CA VAL A 93 -22.67 -9.00 3.88
C VAL A 93 -23.70 -10.14 3.85
N PRO A 94 -24.49 -10.25 2.78
CA PRO A 94 -25.40 -11.38 2.62
C PRO A 94 -24.60 -12.68 2.45
N ASN A 95 -25.23 -13.81 2.78
CA ASN A 95 -24.67 -15.15 2.58
C ASN A 95 -23.26 -15.35 3.16
N SER A 96 -22.98 -14.75 4.31
CA SER A 96 -21.65 -14.77 4.95
C SER A 96 -21.08 -16.18 5.17
N GLU A 97 -21.93 -17.19 5.38
CA GLU A 97 -21.52 -18.60 5.52
C GLU A 97 -20.79 -19.13 4.28
N SER A 98 -21.21 -18.72 3.07
CA SER A 98 -20.56 -19.12 1.82
C SER A 98 -19.14 -18.57 1.68
N LEU A 99 -18.81 -17.49 2.39
CA LEU A 99 -17.49 -16.87 2.33
C LEU A 99 -16.46 -17.56 3.24
N ILE A 100 -16.87 -18.47 4.13
CA ILE A 100 -15.98 -19.15 5.08
C ILE A 100 -14.89 -19.95 4.36
N GLU A 101 -15.22 -20.63 3.28
CA GLU A 101 -14.25 -21.41 2.49
C GLU A 101 -13.22 -20.55 1.75
N HIS A 102 -13.49 -19.24 1.63
CA HIS A 102 -12.63 -18.28 0.95
C HIS A 102 -11.71 -17.49 1.90
N LEU A 103 -11.71 -17.82 3.20
CA LEU A 103 -10.79 -17.21 4.16
C LEU A 103 -9.32 -17.38 3.72
N GLN A 104 -8.57 -16.30 3.89
CA GLN A 104 -7.18 -16.13 3.44
C GLN A 104 -6.95 -16.11 1.93
N ARG A 105 -7.98 -16.24 1.08
CA ARG A 105 -7.81 -15.93 -0.35
C ARG A 105 -7.73 -14.42 -0.56
N PRO A 106 -6.99 -13.92 -1.57
CA PRO A 106 -7.01 -12.51 -1.95
C PRO A 106 -8.43 -11.99 -2.12
N LEU A 107 -8.73 -10.74 -1.72
CA LEU A 107 -10.07 -10.15 -1.84
C LEU A 107 -10.56 -10.13 -3.30
N THR A 108 -9.64 -10.04 -4.27
CA THR A 108 -9.92 -10.19 -5.71
C THR A 108 -10.29 -11.61 -6.16
N SER A 109 -10.10 -12.62 -5.31
CA SER A 109 -10.43 -14.04 -5.53
C SER A 109 -11.59 -14.56 -4.68
N VAL A 110 -12.14 -13.73 -3.79
CA VAL A 110 -13.33 -14.05 -2.98
C VAL A 110 -14.58 -13.68 -3.79
N PRO A 111 -15.59 -14.55 -3.94
CA PRO A 111 -16.81 -14.21 -4.66
C PRO A 111 -17.51 -12.96 -4.09
N ASP A 112 -18.13 -12.17 -4.96
CA ASP A 112 -18.97 -11.05 -4.54
C ASP A 112 -20.28 -11.58 -3.92
N PRO A 113 -20.55 -11.34 -2.62
CA PRO A 113 -21.79 -11.80 -1.99
C PRO A 113 -23.05 -11.10 -2.55
N PHE A 114 -22.90 -9.95 -3.24
CA PHE A 114 -24.01 -9.22 -3.87
C PHE A 114 -24.27 -9.68 -5.31
N GLY A 115 -23.32 -10.35 -5.96
CA GLY A 115 -23.42 -10.82 -7.34
C GLY A 115 -23.41 -9.71 -8.39
N GLU A 116 -22.86 -8.54 -8.08
CA GLU A 116 -22.81 -7.37 -8.97
C GLU A 116 -21.45 -7.21 -9.66
N TYR A 117 -20.37 -7.69 -9.05
CA TYR A 117 -19.00 -7.60 -9.57
C TYR A 117 -18.29 -8.96 -9.56
N GLU A 118 -17.09 -9.01 -10.13
CA GLU A 118 -16.29 -10.23 -10.30
C GLU A 118 -15.89 -10.87 -8.98
N SER A 119 -15.71 -10.06 -7.93
CA SER A 119 -15.26 -10.50 -6.62
C SER A 119 -15.63 -9.50 -5.54
N PHE A 120 -15.51 -9.91 -4.28
CA PHE A 120 -15.67 -9.07 -3.10
C PHE A 120 -14.77 -7.81 -3.15
N GLY A 121 -13.49 -7.97 -3.50
CA GLY A 121 -12.56 -6.87 -3.70
C GLY A 121 -12.98 -5.94 -4.84
N HIS A 122 -13.46 -6.48 -5.96
CA HIS A 122 -13.95 -5.69 -7.10
C HIS A 122 -15.18 -4.87 -6.72
N TYR A 123 -16.14 -5.45 -6.01
CA TYR A 123 -17.32 -4.74 -5.51
C TYR A 123 -16.93 -3.55 -4.64
N ASN A 124 -16.09 -3.76 -3.62
CA ASN A 124 -15.66 -2.70 -2.71
C ASN A 124 -14.82 -1.61 -3.41
N ASN A 125 -13.94 -2.00 -4.34
CA ASN A 125 -13.19 -1.07 -5.17
C ASN A 125 -14.11 -0.23 -6.07
N ALA A 126 -15.14 -0.84 -6.66
CA ALA A 126 -16.12 -0.11 -7.47
C ALA A 126 -16.93 0.87 -6.63
N MET A 127 -17.28 0.51 -5.38
CA MET A 127 -17.95 1.44 -4.46
C MET A 127 -17.04 2.62 -4.10
N LEU A 128 -15.75 2.38 -3.85
CA LEU A 128 -14.80 3.47 -3.62
C LEU A 128 -14.74 4.39 -4.84
N ARG A 129 -14.49 3.83 -6.02
CA ARG A 129 -14.34 4.61 -7.25
C ARG A 129 -15.58 5.44 -7.55
N ARG A 130 -16.77 4.83 -7.48
CA ARG A 130 -18.04 5.54 -7.62
C ARG A 130 -18.16 6.68 -6.61
N PHE A 131 -17.77 6.45 -5.35
CA PHE A 131 -17.82 7.49 -4.32
C PHE A 131 -16.87 8.64 -4.65
N LEU A 132 -15.63 8.37 -5.07
CA LEU A 132 -14.65 9.40 -5.44
C LEU A 132 -15.08 10.17 -6.71
N ASP A 133 -15.53 9.45 -7.74
CA ASP A 133 -15.96 10.01 -9.02
C ASP A 133 -17.17 10.94 -8.84
N THR A 134 -18.10 10.59 -7.94
CA THR A 134 -19.27 11.42 -7.63
C THR A 134 -18.89 12.80 -7.08
N PHE A 135 -17.75 12.91 -6.40
CA PHE A 135 -17.23 14.18 -5.85
C PHE A 135 -16.21 14.84 -6.77
N GLY A 136 -15.95 14.28 -7.95
CA GLY A 136 -15.07 14.85 -8.97
C GLY A 136 -13.58 14.81 -8.60
N PHE A 137 -13.14 13.83 -7.80
CA PHE A 137 -11.71 13.65 -7.56
C PHE A 137 -10.99 13.18 -8.83
N GLU A 138 -9.83 13.78 -9.10
CA GLU A 138 -8.90 13.32 -10.13
C GLU A 138 -7.85 12.41 -9.49
N TYR A 139 -7.87 11.12 -9.83
CA TYR A 139 -6.96 10.12 -9.28
C TYR A 139 -6.70 9.00 -10.29
N GLU A 140 -5.59 8.28 -10.08
CA GLU A 140 -5.30 7.01 -10.72
C GLU A 140 -5.56 5.88 -9.72
N PHE A 141 -6.42 4.94 -10.09
CA PHE A 141 -6.68 3.77 -9.27
C PHE A 141 -5.67 2.66 -9.59
N ILE A 142 -5.01 2.12 -8.56
CA ILE A 142 -4.08 0.98 -8.69
C ILE A 142 -4.59 -0.17 -7.83
N SER A 143 -4.80 -1.33 -8.45
CA SER A 143 -5.06 -2.60 -7.75
C SER A 143 -3.75 -3.27 -7.36
N ALA A 144 -3.58 -3.63 -6.09
CA ALA A 144 -2.43 -4.41 -5.63
C ALA A 144 -2.33 -5.74 -6.38
N THR A 145 -3.44 -6.41 -6.60
CA THR A 145 -3.50 -7.70 -7.31
C THR A 145 -2.87 -7.57 -8.70
N GLU A 146 -3.30 -6.57 -9.47
CA GLU A 146 -2.75 -6.33 -10.82
C GLU A 146 -1.32 -5.80 -10.76
N PHE A 147 -0.98 -4.96 -9.78
CA PHE A 147 0.37 -4.41 -9.61
C PHE A 147 1.41 -5.50 -9.33
N TYR A 148 1.07 -6.47 -8.49
CA TYR A 148 1.90 -7.64 -8.22
C TYR A 148 1.92 -8.62 -9.40
N ARG A 149 0.77 -8.98 -9.98
CA ARG A 149 0.69 -9.98 -11.07
C ARG A 149 1.35 -9.53 -12.37
N SER A 150 1.24 -8.24 -12.70
CA SER A 150 1.85 -7.67 -13.92
C SER A 150 3.37 -7.53 -13.82
N GLY A 151 3.96 -7.80 -12.65
CA GLY A 151 5.39 -7.67 -12.41
C GLY A 151 5.86 -6.23 -12.20
N LYS A 152 4.95 -5.25 -12.11
CA LYS A 152 5.31 -3.85 -11.79
C LYS A 152 6.01 -3.72 -10.44
N PHE A 153 5.75 -4.65 -9.52
CA PHE A 153 6.41 -4.68 -8.21
C PHE A 153 7.68 -5.55 -8.14
N ASP A 154 7.98 -6.34 -9.17
CA ASP A 154 9.01 -7.38 -9.15
C ASP A 154 10.39 -6.84 -8.79
N ALA A 155 10.76 -5.66 -9.31
CA ALA A 155 12.05 -5.05 -9.01
C ALA A 155 12.23 -4.77 -7.51
N ILE A 156 11.18 -4.31 -6.83
CA ILE A 156 11.20 -4.09 -5.39
C ILE A 156 11.16 -5.41 -4.62
N LEU A 157 10.43 -6.42 -5.09
CA LEU A 157 10.40 -7.74 -4.46
C LEU A 157 11.78 -8.40 -4.51
N LEU A 158 12.47 -8.36 -5.65
CA LEU A 158 13.85 -8.83 -5.78
C LEU A 158 14.78 -8.06 -4.84
N ARG A 159 14.63 -6.73 -4.75
CA ARG A 159 15.40 -5.91 -3.81
C ARG A 159 15.10 -6.28 -2.35
N ALA A 160 13.86 -6.62 -2.02
CA ALA A 160 13.47 -7.07 -0.69
C ALA A 160 14.09 -8.43 -0.33
N VAL A 161 14.27 -9.33 -1.30
CA VAL A 161 15.01 -10.59 -1.12
C VAL A 161 16.49 -10.30 -0.85
N GLU A 162 17.13 -9.42 -1.62
CA GLU A 162 18.52 -9.00 -1.37
C GLU A 162 18.72 -8.35 0.00
N LYS A 163 17.69 -7.65 0.49
CA LYS A 163 17.69 -6.90 1.74
C LYS A 163 16.92 -7.58 2.86
N TYR A 164 16.63 -8.87 2.73
CA TYR A 164 15.74 -9.61 3.61
C TYR A 164 16.13 -9.47 5.08
N ASP A 165 17.40 -9.70 5.43
CA ASP A 165 17.87 -9.63 6.82
C ASP A 165 17.74 -8.22 7.43
N GLU A 166 17.98 -7.17 6.63
CA GLU A 166 17.85 -5.78 7.07
C GLU A 166 16.38 -5.44 7.36
N ILE A 167 15.47 -5.84 6.47
CA ILE A 167 14.02 -5.60 6.63
C ILE A 167 13.48 -6.44 7.79
N MET A 168 13.86 -7.71 7.89
CA MET A 168 13.51 -8.58 9.01
C MET A 168 13.98 -8.00 10.34
N LYS A 169 15.20 -7.47 10.43
CA LYS A 169 15.69 -6.81 11.65
C LYS A 169 14.80 -5.63 12.07
N VAL A 170 14.35 -4.81 11.12
CA VAL A 170 13.40 -3.72 11.41
C VAL A 170 12.08 -4.27 11.93
N MET A 171 11.57 -5.32 11.29
CA MET A 171 10.29 -5.94 11.65
C MET A 171 10.31 -6.62 13.00
N LEU A 172 11.29 -7.49 13.26
CA LEU A 172 11.41 -8.25 14.50
C LEU A 172 11.51 -7.33 15.73
N ALA A 173 12.21 -6.19 15.61
CA ALA A 173 12.28 -5.18 16.67
C ALA A 173 10.93 -4.57 17.07
N SER A 174 9.92 -4.66 16.19
CA SER A 174 8.55 -4.18 16.45
C SER A 174 7.60 -5.26 16.99
N LEU A 175 8.07 -6.51 17.10
CA LEU A 175 7.25 -7.68 17.42
C LEU A 175 7.61 -8.25 18.80
N ARG A 176 6.62 -8.89 19.44
CA ARG A 176 6.84 -9.70 20.64
C ARG A 176 7.53 -11.01 20.29
N GLU A 177 8.25 -11.59 21.25
CA GLU A 177 9.07 -12.80 21.09
C GLU A 177 8.34 -13.96 20.40
N GLU A 178 7.11 -14.29 20.83
CA GLU A 178 6.28 -15.33 20.22
C GLU A 178 6.04 -15.09 18.71
N ARG A 179 5.79 -13.83 18.32
CA ARG A 179 5.60 -13.46 16.92
C ARG A 179 6.90 -13.47 16.14
N GLN A 180 8.03 -13.14 16.77
CA GLN A 180 9.33 -13.13 16.10
C GLN A 180 9.71 -14.50 15.53
N GLN A 181 9.34 -15.58 16.22
CA GLN A 181 9.67 -16.96 15.81
C GLN A 181 8.91 -17.42 14.56
N THR A 182 7.77 -16.80 14.26
CA THR A 182 6.86 -17.23 13.18
C THR A 182 6.70 -16.19 12.08
N TYR A 183 7.36 -15.04 12.21
CA TYR A 183 7.18 -13.91 11.30
C TYR A 183 7.97 -14.07 10.00
N SER A 184 7.36 -13.63 8.91
CA SER A 184 7.99 -13.42 7.60
C SER A 184 7.50 -12.10 7.01
N ILE A 185 8.34 -11.44 6.21
CA ILE A 185 7.90 -10.30 5.38
C ILE A 185 7.19 -10.74 4.10
N PHE A 186 7.45 -11.95 3.62
CA PHE A 186 6.81 -12.53 2.45
C PHE A 186 5.65 -13.44 2.88
N LEU A 187 4.52 -13.25 2.24
CA LEU A 187 3.31 -14.07 2.35
C LEU A 187 3.16 -14.82 1.02
N PRO A 188 3.55 -16.10 0.95
CA PRO A 188 3.35 -16.91 -0.25
C PRO A 188 1.87 -17.04 -0.60
N ILE A 189 1.55 -17.08 -1.89
CA ILE A 189 0.21 -17.42 -2.37
C ILE A 189 0.25 -18.86 -2.86
N HIS A 190 -0.47 -19.75 -2.19
CA HIS A 190 -0.47 -21.16 -2.52
C HIS A 190 -0.99 -21.38 -3.96
N PRO A 191 -0.24 -22.03 -4.86
CA PRO A 191 -0.58 -22.10 -6.28
C PRO A 191 -1.89 -22.86 -6.55
N GLU A 192 -2.18 -23.90 -5.77
CA GLU A 192 -3.41 -24.69 -5.93
C GLU A 192 -4.63 -24.09 -5.20
N THR A 193 -4.49 -23.76 -3.91
CA THR A 193 -5.62 -23.29 -3.10
C THR A 193 -5.90 -21.78 -3.25
N GLY A 194 -4.93 -21.02 -3.78
CA GLY A 194 -5.00 -19.56 -3.91
C GLY A 194 -4.97 -18.80 -2.58
N ARG A 195 -4.65 -19.46 -1.46
CA ARG A 195 -4.62 -18.84 -0.13
C ARG A 195 -3.30 -18.10 0.09
N VAL A 196 -3.37 -16.93 0.72
CA VAL A 196 -2.24 -16.18 1.27
C VAL A 196 -1.80 -16.88 2.56
N LEU A 197 -0.55 -17.35 2.59
CA LEU A 197 0.01 -18.13 3.68
C LEU A 197 0.79 -17.25 4.66
N TYR A 198 0.59 -17.49 5.95
CA TYR A 198 1.28 -16.81 7.05
C TYR A 198 2.25 -17.76 7.71
N VAL A 199 3.34 -18.07 7.01
CA VAL A 199 4.33 -19.08 7.39
C VAL A 199 5.73 -18.47 7.51
N PRO A 200 6.60 -18.97 8.40
CA PRO A 200 7.99 -18.56 8.45
C PRO A 200 8.74 -19.07 7.21
N MET A 201 9.76 -18.33 6.78
CA MET A 201 10.62 -18.75 5.67
C MET A 201 11.71 -19.70 6.17
N LYS A 202 11.86 -20.86 5.52
CA LYS A 202 13.02 -21.75 5.69
C LYS A 202 14.26 -21.20 4.98
N SER A 203 14.06 -20.61 3.80
CA SER A 203 15.12 -20.02 2.99
C SER A 203 14.62 -18.82 2.20
N VAL A 204 15.49 -17.83 2.01
CA VAL A 204 15.29 -16.67 1.12
C VAL A 204 16.56 -16.54 0.29
N ASN A 205 16.44 -16.74 -1.02
CA ASN A 205 17.58 -16.82 -1.93
C ASN A 205 17.62 -15.61 -2.87
N ALA A 206 18.52 -14.68 -2.58
CA ALA A 206 18.72 -13.45 -3.37
C ALA A 206 19.25 -13.69 -4.78
N LYS A 207 19.98 -14.79 -5.02
CA LYS A 207 20.52 -15.09 -6.34
C LYS A 207 19.43 -15.52 -7.31
N ASP A 208 18.53 -16.38 -6.83
CA ASP A 208 17.49 -16.98 -7.66
C ASP A 208 16.14 -16.23 -7.53
N GLY A 209 16.03 -15.28 -6.59
CA GLY A 209 14.81 -14.51 -6.35
C GLY A 209 13.68 -15.37 -5.80
N THR A 210 13.99 -16.32 -4.91
CA THR A 210 13.03 -17.33 -4.44
C THR A 210 12.93 -17.39 -2.92
N ILE A 211 11.82 -17.95 -2.44
CA ILE A 211 11.56 -18.27 -1.04
C ILE A 211 11.18 -19.75 -0.90
N THR A 212 11.60 -20.37 0.20
CA THR A 212 11.23 -21.75 0.56
C THR A 212 10.54 -21.76 1.92
N PHE A 213 9.44 -22.49 2.03
CA PHE A 213 8.60 -22.58 3.23
C PHE A 213 7.86 -23.92 3.27
N ASP A 214 7.30 -24.26 4.44
CA ASP A 214 6.37 -25.39 4.57
C ASP A 214 4.93 -24.90 4.37
N THR A 215 4.16 -25.62 3.57
CA THR A 215 2.72 -25.41 3.41
C THR A 215 1.97 -25.78 4.69
N ASP A 216 0.67 -25.44 4.77
CA ASP A 216 -0.20 -25.83 5.88
C ASP A 216 -0.26 -27.36 6.07
N ASP A 217 -0.02 -28.14 4.99
CA ASP A 217 -0.02 -29.61 4.99
C ASP A 217 1.35 -30.22 5.36
N GLY A 218 2.37 -29.38 5.55
CA GLY A 218 3.72 -29.79 5.94
C GLY A 218 4.67 -30.11 4.78
N ASP A 219 4.20 -29.96 3.53
CA ASP A 219 5.04 -30.13 2.34
C ASP A 219 5.91 -28.89 2.10
N GLU A 220 7.19 -29.11 1.76
CA GLU A 220 8.12 -28.03 1.44
C GLU A 220 7.90 -27.52 0.00
N MET A 221 7.81 -26.21 -0.15
CA MET A 221 7.56 -25.54 -1.42
C MET A 221 8.54 -24.39 -1.63
N THR A 222 9.02 -24.23 -2.87
CA THR A 222 9.82 -23.08 -3.30
C THR A 222 9.07 -22.30 -4.38
N LEU A 223 8.95 -20.98 -4.20
CA LEU A 223 8.31 -20.08 -5.16
C LEU A 223 9.24 -18.91 -5.51
N PRO A 224 9.20 -18.39 -6.75
CA PRO A 224 9.78 -17.09 -7.05
C PRO A 224 9.00 -16.00 -6.30
N VAL A 225 9.66 -14.91 -5.90
CA VAL A 225 8.97 -13.76 -5.29
C VAL A 225 8.26 -12.87 -6.30
N THR A 226 8.48 -13.08 -7.59
CA THR A 226 7.96 -12.25 -8.68
C THR A 226 6.69 -12.82 -9.29
N GLY A 227 6.02 -12.04 -10.14
CA GLY A 227 4.86 -12.51 -10.93
C GLY A 227 3.60 -12.77 -10.09
N GLY A 228 3.48 -12.13 -8.93
CA GLY A 228 2.31 -12.27 -8.06
C GLY A 228 2.22 -13.60 -7.30
N ASN A 229 3.32 -14.34 -7.14
CA ASN A 229 3.39 -15.56 -6.34
C ASN A 229 3.47 -15.30 -4.83
N VAL A 230 3.84 -14.07 -4.44
CA VAL A 230 3.94 -13.66 -3.04
C VAL A 230 3.35 -12.27 -2.89
N LYS A 231 2.94 -11.95 -1.68
CA LYS A 231 2.61 -10.60 -1.23
C LYS A 231 3.54 -10.20 -0.08
N LEU A 232 3.95 -8.95 0.01
CA LEU A 232 4.60 -8.45 1.23
C LEU A 232 3.56 -8.27 2.34
N GLN A 233 3.94 -8.60 3.58
CA GLN A 233 3.08 -8.32 4.72
C GLN A 233 2.88 -6.81 4.89
N TRP A 234 1.70 -6.38 5.35
CA TRP A 234 1.22 -5.00 5.26
C TRP A 234 2.20 -3.90 5.74
N LYS A 235 3.02 -4.14 6.76
CA LYS A 235 4.01 -3.14 7.22
C LYS A 235 5.19 -2.99 6.24
N PRO A 236 5.88 -4.08 5.85
CA PRO A 236 6.82 -4.03 4.73
C PRO A 236 6.22 -3.52 3.42
N ASP A 237 5.00 -3.95 3.09
CA ASP A 237 4.30 -3.59 1.86
C ASP A 237 4.13 -2.08 1.74
N PHE A 238 3.75 -1.39 2.82
CA PHE A 238 3.59 0.07 2.85
C PHE A 238 4.89 0.79 2.46
N GLY A 239 6.01 0.47 3.11
CA GLY A 239 7.30 1.07 2.80
C GLY A 239 7.84 0.66 1.42
N ALA A 240 7.52 -0.56 0.98
CA ALA A 240 7.88 -1.06 -0.34
C ALA A 240 7.10 -0.37 -1.47
N ARG A 241 5.81 -0.09 -1.24
CA ARG A 241 4.95 0.64 -2.17
C ARG A 241 5.46 2.06 -2.40
N TRP A 242 5.86 2.75 -1.33
CA TRP A 242 6.55 4.03 -1.44
C TRP A 242 7.78 3.95 -2.33
N ALA A 243 8.60 2.92 -2.16
CA ALA A 243 9.80 2.72 -2.97
C ALA A 243 9.48 2.36 -4.43
N ALA A 244 8.46 1.53 -4.69
CA ALA A 244 8.09 1.14 -6.05
C ALA A 244 7.53 2.30 -6.88
N LEU A 245 6.63 3.07 -6.27
CA LEU A 245 5.95 4.18 -6.96
C LEU A 245 6.76 5.49 -6.88
N GLY A 246 7.76 5.53 -5.99
CA GLY A 246 8.53 6.72 -5.67
C GLY A 246 7.65 7.81 -5.05
N VAL A 247 6.78 7.45 -4.11
CA VAL A 247 5.81 8.39 -3.50
C VAL A 247 6.53 9.57 -2.85
N ASP A 248 5.98 10.77 -3.03
CA ASP A 248 6.54 12.01 -2.46
C ASP A 248 5.74 12.50 -1.26
N PHE A 249 4.45 12.19 -1.21
CA PHE A 249 3.58 12.50 -0.09
C PHE A 249 2.46 11.46 0.11
N GLU A 250 2.26 10.99 1.34
CA GLU A 250 1.09 10.21 1.73
C GLU A 250 0.58 10.62 3.11
N MET A 251 -0.73 10.71 3.26
CA MET A 251 -1.38 10.89 4.56
C MET A 251 -2.08 9.61 4.98
N TYR A 252 -2.18 9.38 6.28
CA TYR A 252 -2.86 8.19 6.81
C TYR A 252 -3.41 8.44 8.22
N GLY A 253 -4.35 7.60 8.62
CA GLY A 253 -4.94 7.68 9.96
C GLY A 253 -3.93 7.43 11.08
N LYS A 254 -4.20 7.97 12.26
CA LYS A 254 -3.34 7.87 13.46
C LYS A 254 -2.95 6.44 13.84
N ASP A 255 -3.74 5.43 13.50
CA ASP A 255 -3.42 4.02 13.73
C ASP A 255 -2.10 3.58 13.07
N HIS A 256 -1.69 4.27 11.99
CA HIS A 256 -0.42 4.05 11.31
C HIS A 256 0.75 4.86 11.90
N SER A 257 0.48 5.91 12.68
CA SER A 257 1.51 6.87 13.13
C SER A 257 2.68 6.24 13.89
N THR A 258 2.41 5.23 14.70
CA THR A 258 3.44 4.50 15.47
C THR A 258 4.32 3.61 14.59
N ASN A 259 3.86 3.26 13.39
CA ASN A 259 4.57 2.45 12.42
C ASN A 259 5.31 3.29 11.37
N THR A 260 5.08 4.60 11.29
CA THR A 260 5.78 5.51 10.37
C THR A 260 7.31 5.30 10.34
N PRO A 261 8.03 5.17 11.47
CA PRO A 261 9.47 4.95 11.44
C PRO A 261 9.88 3.60 10.83
N ILE A 262 8.98 2.62 10.80
CA ILE A 262 9.18 1.32 10.15
C ILE A 262 9.06 1.49 8.64
N TYR A 263 7.98 2.11 8.16
CA TYR A 263 7.74 2.34 6.73
C TYR A 263 8.89 3.15 6.10
N ASP A 264 9.30 4.23 6.78
CA ASP A 264 10.44 5.07 6.42
C ASP A 264 11.73 4.27 6.25
N LYS A 265 12.05 3.41 7.22
CA LYS A 265 13.27 2.60 7.19
C LYS A 265 13.22 1.59 6.05
N ILE A 266 12.08 0.94 5.85
CA ILE A 266 11.92 -0.06 4.79
C ILE A 266 12.04 0.61 3.41
N CYS A 267 11.39 1.74 3.18
CA CYS A 267 11.53 2.50 1.93
C CYS A 267 13.01 2.86 1.64
N ARG A 268 13.74 3.33 2.65
CA ARG A 268 15.19 3.64 2.54
C ARG A 268 16.05 2.41 2.29
N ILE A 269 15.79 1.29 2.96
CA ILE A 269 16.48 0.01 2.73
C ILE A 269 16.29 -0.46 1.28
N LEU A 270 15.08 -0.26 0.74
CA LEU A 270 14.72 -0.58 -0.64
C LEU A 270 15.24 0.44 -1.66
N GLY A 271 15.99 1.45 -1.22
CA GLY A 271 16.78 2.34 -2.08
C GLY A 271 16.10 3.65 -2.45
N GLN A 272 14.96 3.98 -1.84
CA GLN A 272 14.26 5.25 -2.10
C GLN A 272 14.17 6.13 -0.85
N PRO A 273 14.22 7.47 -1.00
CA PRO A 273 13.97 8.37 0.11
C PRO A 273 12.48 8.31 0.50
N ALA A 274 12.20 8.12 1.80
CA ALA A 274 10.83 8.15 2.31
C ALA A 274 10.07 9.45 1.91
N PRO A 275 8.75 9.37 1.68
CA PRO A 275 7.92 10.53 1.39
C PRO A 275 7.82 11.47 2.59
N GLU A 276 7.36 12.69 2.35
CA GLU A 276 6.76 13.50 3.41
C GLU A 276 5.42 12.87 3.80
N HIS A 277 5.06 12.88 5.08
CA HIS A 277 3.80 12.27 5.54
C HIS A 277 3.15 13.06 6.66
N PHE A 278 1.85 12.87 6.79
CA PHE A 278 1.05 13.50 7.83
C PHE A 278 -0.01 12.54 8.37
N SER A 279 -0.12 12.46 9.69
CA SER A 279 -1.15 11.63 10.35
C SER A 279 -2.35 12.48 10.76
N TYR A 280 -3.56 12.03 10.41
CA TYR A 280 -4.82 12.67 10.82
C TYR A 280 -5.57 11.82 11.86
N GLU A 281 -6.44 12.49 12.63
CA GLU A 281 -7.42 11.86 13.53
C GLU A 281 -8.66 11.37 12.76
#